data_AF-A0A9P8IXF4-F1
#
_entry.id   AF-A0A9P8IXF4-F1
#
_cell.length_a   1.000
_cell.length_b   1.000
_cell.length_c   1.000
_cell.angle_alpha   90.00
_cell.angle_beta   90.00
_cell.angle_gamma   90.00
#
_symmetry.space_group_name_H-M   'P 1'
#
loop_
_entity.id
_entity.type
_entity.pdbx_description
1 polymer ?
#
loop_
_entity_poly.entity_id
_entity_poly.type
_entity_poly.pdbx_seq_one_letter_code
_entity_poly.pdbx_strand_id
1 'polypeptide(L)'
;APTEDEICTVLAQVGKKEGYTRCEGLEKRIAKESYRNLRRALLMFEAVHAQNDQVTEKTLIPPPDWEALIAQVADEILAERSPARILQVRAKLYDLLTHCIPASTILKTLTFKLIPKIDDALKTEIIKWSAFYEHRIQMGTKYIFHLEAFVAKVMRIVESHLMGMDFDD
;
A
#
# COMPACT_ATOMS: atom_id res chain seq x y z
N ALA A 1 -10.43 -16.67 -5.34
CA ALA A 1 -9.60 -15.81 -6.20
C ALA A 1 -8.83 -16.68 -7.17
N PRO A 2 -8.68 -16.31 -8.45
CA PRO A 2 -7.96 -17.13 -9.43
C PRO A 2 -6.49 -17.35 -9.02
N THR A 3 -5.87 -18.42 -9.51
CA THR A 3 -4.44 -18.69 -9.32
C THR A 3 -3.60 -17.72 -10.16
N GLU A 4 -2.31 -17.58 -9.84
CA GLU A 4 -1.41 -16.73 -10.63
C GLU A 4 -1.30 -17.22 -12.09
N ASP A 5 -1.30 -18.54 -12.30
CA ASP A 5 -1.27 -19.16 -13.63
C ASP A 5 -2.57 -18.91 -14.43
N GLU A 6 -3.73 -18.96 -13.76
CA GLU A 6 -5.02 -18.58 -14.36
C GLU A 6 -5.02 -17.11 -14.78
N ILE A 7 -4.48 -16.21 -13.95
CA ILE A 7 -4.36 -14.79 -14.29
C ILE A 7 -3.44 -14.61 -15.50
N CYS A 8 -2.27 -15.25 -15.54
CA CYS A 8 -1.37 -15.19 -16.68
C CYS A 8 -2.06 -15.67 -17.97
N THR A 9 -2.84 -16.74 -17.88
CA THR A 9 -3.61 -17.27 -19.02
C THR A 9 -4.62 -16.24 -19.54
N VAL A 10 -5.34 -15.55 -18.64
CA VAL A 10 -6.28 -14.49 -19.03
C VAL A 10 -5.53 -13.29 -19.63
N LEU A 11 -4.41 -12.86 -19.06
CA LEU A 11 -3.60 -11.77 -19.59
C LEU A 11 -3.07 -12.09 -21.01
N ALA A 12 -2.57 -13.31 -21.23
CA ALA A 12 -2.13 -13.74 -22.55
C ALA A 12 -3.29 -13.78 -23.58
N GLN A 13 -4.49 -14.20 -23.15
CA GLN A 13 -5.68 -14.18 -24.00
C GLN A 13 -6.11 -12.76 -24.38
N VAL A 14 -6.09 -11.82 -23.42
CA VAL A 14 -6.42 -10.40 -23.66
C VAL A 14 -5.35 -9.76 -24.54
N GLY A 15 -4.08 -9.93 -24.23
CA GLY A 15 -2.98 -9.40 -25.05
C GLY A 15 -3.03 -9.90 -26.50
N LYS A 16 -3.37 -11.18 -26.73
CA LYS A 16 -3.59 -11.71 -28.07
C LYS A 16 -4.75 -11.04 -28.81
N LYS A 17 -5.85 -10.71 -28.11
CA LYS A 17 -7.01 -10.02 -28.70
C LYS A 17 -6.72 -8.56 -29.03
N GLU A 18 -5.92 -7.90 -28.19
CA GLU A 18 -5.48 -6.50 -28.38
C GLU A 18 -4.28 -6.36 -29.34
N GLY A 19 -3.74 -7.48 -29.85
CA GLY A 19 -2.61 -7.48 -30.78
C GLY A 19 -1.25 -7.19 -30.15
N TYR A 20 -1.14 -7.32 -28.82
CA TYR A 20 0.12 -7.12 -28.10
C TYR A 20 1.06 -8.33 -28.22
N THR A 21 2.36 -8.04 -28.30
CA THR A 21 3.40 -9.07 -28.23
C THR A 21 3.41 -9.72 -26.85
N ARG A 22 3.42 -11.05 -26.81
CA ARG A 22 3.40 -11.81 -25.56
C ARG A 22 4.68 -11.60 -24.76
N CYS A 23 4.53 -11.35 -23.46
CA CYS A 23 5.64 -11.11 -22.53
C CYS A 23 5.39 -11.86 -21.22
N GLU A 24 5.79 -13.14 -21.16
CA GLU A 24 5.49 -14.02 -20.02
C GLU A 24 6.09 -13.52 -18.70
N GLY A 25 7.29 -12.91 -18.74
CA GLY A 25 7.92 -12.33 -17.57
C GLY A 25 7.09 -11.20 -16.95
N LEU A 26 6.48 -10.35 -17.77
CA LEU A 26 5.59 -9.28 -17.31
C LEU A 26 4.27 -9.85 -16.78
N GLU A 27 3.65 -10.79 -17.49
CA GLU A 27 2.39 -11.43 -17.10
C GLU A 27 2.49 -12.04 -15.69
N LYS A 28 3.58 -12.76 -15.41
CA LYS A 28 3.85 -13.35 -14.09
C LYS A 28 4.03 -12.30 -13.00
N ARG A 29 4.74 -11.20 -13.30
CA ARG A 29 4.91 -10.08 -12.36
C ARG A 29 3.58 -9.41 -12.03
N ILE A 30 2.75 -9.14 -13.05
CA ILE A 30 1.41 -8.57 -12.86
C ILE A 30 0.54 -9.53 -12.05
N ALA A 31 0.54 -10.83 -12.35
CA ALA A 31 -0.23 -11.82 -11.61
C ALA A 31 0.13 -11.81 -10.11
N LYS A 32 1.42 -11.77 -9.78
CA LYS A 32 1.92 -11.67 -8.40
C LYS A 32 1.54 -10.35 -7.72
N GLU A 33 1.80 -9.22 -8.36
CA GLU A 33 1.53 -7.88 -7.79
C GLU A 33 0.03 -7.51 -7.76
N SER A 34 -0.81 -8.24 -8.48
CA SER A 34 -2.27 -8.08 -8.43
C SER A 34 -2.90 -8.65 -7.15
N TYR A 35 -2.14 -9.39 -6.33
CA TYR A 35 -2.63 -10.08 -5.13
C TYR A 35 -3.85 -10.97 -5.43
N ARG A 36 -3.79 -11.71 -6.54
CA ARG A 36 -4.86 -12.59 -7.03
C ARG A 36 -6.19 -11.86 -7.34
N ASN A 37 -6.14 -10.56 -7.62
CA ASN A 37 -7.29 -9.77 -8.07
C ASN A 37 -7.24 -9.56 -9.59
N LEU A 38 -8.09 -10.28 -10.32
CA LEU A 38 -8.08 -10.26 -11.78
C LEU A 38 -8.40 -8.87 -12.37
N ARG A 39 -9.31 -8.11 -11.74
CA ARG A 39 -9.60 -6.74 -12.18
C ARG A 39 -8.36 -5.86 -12.06
N ARG A 40 -7.66 -5.96 -10.93
CA ARG A 40 -6.40 -5.23 -10.72
C ARG A 40 -5.33 -5.64 -11.73
N ALA A 41 -5.19 -6.95 -12.00
CA ALA A 41 -4.25 -7.46 -12.99
C ALA A 41 -4.50 -6.87 -14.39
N LEU A 42 -5.76 -6.84 -14.84
CA LEU A 42 -6.13 -6.28 -16.13
C LEU A 42 -5.86 -4.77 -16.21
N LEU A 43 -6.21 -4.01 -15.18
CA LEU A 43 -5.92 -2.57 -15.13
C LEU A 43 -4.41 -2.28 -15.11
N MET A 44 -3.62 -3.10 -14.41
CA MET A 44 -2.15 -2.99 -14.43
C MET A 44 -1.58 -3.30 -15.82
N PHE A 45 -2.12 -4.32 -16.48
CA PHE A 45 -1.72 -4.69 -17.84
C PHE A 45 -2.03 -3.59 -18.86
N GLU A 46 -3.25 -3.03 -18.80
CA GLU A 46 -3.67 -1.88 -19.60
C GLU A 46 -2.76 -0.67 -19.35
N ALA A 47 -2.50 -0.33 -18.08
CA ALA A 47 -1.66 0.82 -17.73
C ALA A 47 -0.22 0.68 -18.27
N VAL A 48 0.36 -0.52 -18.22
CA VAL A 48 1.71 -0.77 -18.77
C VAL A 48 1.74 -0.54 -20.28
N HIS A 49 0.76 -1.08 -21.01
CA HIS A 49 0.68 -0.93 -22.47
C HIS A 49 0.29 0.49 -22.90
N ALA A 50 -0.50 1.22 -22.10
CA ALA A 50 -0.87 2.60 -22.39
C ALA A 50 0.29 3.59 -22.19
N GLN A 51 1.25 3.28 -21.29
CA GLN A 51 2.36 4.17 -20.95
C GLN A 51 3.66 3.86 -21.70
N ASN A 52 3.76 2.72 -22.38
CA ASN A 52 4.99 2.25 -23.01
C ASN A 52 4.73 1.72 -24.43
N ASP A 53 5.39 2.32 -25.43
CA ASP A 53 5.31 1.84 -26.82
C ASP A 53 5.95 0.46 -27.01
N GLN A 54 6.98 0.15 -26.20
CA GLN A 54 7.70 -1.12 -26.23
C GLN A 54 7.68 -1.75 -24.85
N VAL A 55 6.88 -2.81 -24.71
CA VAL A 55 6.73 -3.55 -23.46
C VAL A 55 7.72 -4.71 -23.43
N THR A 56 8.56 -4.74 -22.40
CA THR A 56 9.56 -5.76 -22.15
C THR A 56 9.35 -6.38 -20.77
N GLU A 57 10.04 -7.48 -20.47
CA GLU A 57 9.96 -8.12 -19.15
C GLU A 57 10.42 -7.20 -18.00
N LYS A 58 11.22 -6.17 -18.31
CA LYS A 58 11.76 -5.21 -17.34
C LYS A 58 10.92 -3.94 -17.21
N THR A 59 9.87 -3.79 -18.02
CA THR A 59 9.00 -2.61 -17.95
C THR A 59 8.40 -2.51 -16.54
N LEU A 60 8.45 -1.30 -15.98
CA LEU A 60 7.94 -1.03 -14.64
C LEU A 60 6.42 -1.06 -14.67
N ILE A 61 5.83 -1.64 -13.63
CA ILE A 61 4.38 -1.66 -13.48
C ILE A 61 4.01 -0.45 -12.62
N PRO A 62 3.31 0.56 -13.17
CA PRO A 62 2.97 1.75 -12.40
C PRO A 62 1.95 1.35 -11.31
N PRO A 63 2.20 1.70 -10.03
CA PRO A 63 1.21 1.52 -8.99
C PRO A 63 0.07 2.53 -9.16
N PRO A 64 -1.14 2.25 -8.63
CA PRO A 64 -2.19 3.26 -8.53
C PRO A 64 -1.72 4.47 -7.73
N ASP A 65 -2.13 5.68 -8.12
CA ASP A 65 -1.68 6.94 -7.50
C ASP A 65 -1.91 6.97 -5.98
N TRP A 66 -3.06 6.48 -5.52
CA TRP A 66 -3.38 6.41 -4.09
C TRP A 66 -2.45 5.45 -3.32
N GLU A 67 -1.98 4.35 -3.94
CA GLU A 67 -1.00 3.45 -3.32
C GLU A 67 0.38 4.07 -3.28
N ALA A 68 0.76 4.83 -4.32
CA ALA A 68 2.02 5.58 -4.36
C ALA A 68 2.05 6.65 -3.27
N LEU A 69 0.95 7.40 -3.08
CA LEU A 69 0.82 8.39 -2.01
C LEU A 69 0.92 7.74 -0.62
N ILE A 70 0.29 6.58 -0.40
CA ILE A 70 0.42 5.85 0.87
C ILE A 70 1.85 5.35 1.09
N ALA A 71 2.54 4.90 0.04
CA ALA A 71 3.94 4.50 0.13
C ALA A 71 4.83 5.68 0.56
N GLN A 72 4.61 6.86 -0.02
CA GLN A 72 5.27 8.09 0.38
C GLN A 72 4.96 8.46 1.83
N VAL A 73 3.70 8.36 2.27
CA VAL A 73 3.32 8.58 3.67
C VAL A 73 4.10 7.65 4.60
N ALA A 74 4.26 6.38 4.25
CA ALA A 74 5.07 5.44 5.03
C ALA A 74 6.54 5.88 5.13
N ASP A 75 7.14 6.36 4.03
CA ASP A 75 8.50 6.91 4.03
C ASP A 75 8.62 8.14 4.94
N GLU A 76 7.63 9.03 4.88
CA GLU A 76 7.64 10.27 5.65
C GLU A 76 7.47 10.04 7.16
N ILE A 77 6.66 9.05 7.56
CA ILE A 77 6.52 8.62 8.96
C ILE A 77 7.86 8.10 9.50
N LEU A 78 8.63 7.41 8.67
CA LEU A 78 9.93 6.87 9.07
C LEU A 78 11.06 7.88 8.93
N ALA A 79 10.94 8.89 8.07
CA ALA A 79 11.96 9.92 7.93
C ALA A 79 11.99 10.89 9.12
N GLU A 80 10.82 11.25 9.67
CA GLU A 80 10.71 12.23 10.75
C GLU A 80 9.50 11.91 11.65
N ARG A 81 9.67 11.97 12.97
CA ARG A 81 8.60 11.68 13.95
C ARG A 81 8.25 12.89 14.82
N SER A 82 8.11 14.06 14.20
CA SER A 82 7.72 15.31 14.86
C SER A 82 6.20 15.57 14.78
N PRO A 83 5.63 16.38 15.69
CA PRO A 83 4.23 16.83 15.58
C PRO A 83 3.94 17.57 14.27
N ALA A 84 4.92 18.30 13.74
CA ALA A 84 4.79 18.98 12.44
C ALA A 84 4.64 17.96 11.30
N ARG A 85 5.39 16.84 11.34
CA ARG A 85 5.24 15.77 10.36
C ARG A 85 3.87 15.11 10.43
N ILE A 86 3.31 14.92 11.61
CA ILE A 86 1.94 14.38 11.77
C ILE A 86 0.92 15.26 11.04
N LEU A 87 1.02 16.59 11.14
CA LEU A 87 0.12 17.50 10.43
C LEU A 87 0.23 17.40 8.91
N GLN A 88 1.46 17.25 8.39
CA GLN A 88 1.70 17.04 6.95
C GLN A 88 1.09 15.71 6.48
N VAL A 89 1.31 14.63 7.23
CA VAL A 89 0.73 13.31 6.96
C VAL A 89 -0.80 13.36 7.05
N ARG A 90 -1.36 14.07 8.04
CA ARG A 90 -2.82 14.26 8.19
C ARG A 90 -3.43 14.88 6.94
N ALA A 91 -2.79 15.88 6.32
CA ALA A 91 -3.29 16.49 5.09
C ALA A 91 -3.40 15.47 3.94
N LYS A 92 -2.40 14.59 3.78
CA LYS A 92 -2.41 13.52 2.76
C LYS A 92 -3.44 12.44 3.05
N LEU A 93 -3.62 12.07 4.31
CA LEU A 93 -4.69 11.15 4.71
C LEU A 93 -6.06 11.76 4.45
N TYR A 94 -6.22 13.07 4.65
CA TYR A 94 -7.44 13.79 4.28
C TYR A 94 -7.70 13.73 2.78
N ASP A 95 -6.66 13.97 1.97
CA ASP A 95 -6.75 13.94 0.50
C ASP A 95 -7.22 12.57 -0.02
N LEU A 96 -6.65 11.49 0.52
CA LEU A 96 -7.08 10.12 0.23
C LEU A 96 -8.56 9.89 0.58
N LEU A 97 -9.01 10.38 1.73
CA LEU A 97 -10.41 10.25 2.15
C LEU A 97 -11.34 11.07 1.27
N THR A 98 -10.94 12.28 0.85
CA THR A 98 -11.75 13.12 -0.06
C THR A 98 -11.86 12.53 -1.46
N HIS A 99 -10.86 11.75 -1.89
CA HIS A 99 -10.90 10.94 -3.11
C HIS A 99 -11.63 9.59 -2.93
N CYS A 100 -12.46 9.46 -1.90
CA CYS A 100 -13.31 8.31 -1.65
C CYS A 100 -12.54 6.98 -1.48
N ILE A 101 -11.28 7.03 -1.04
CA ILE A 101 -10.54 5.83 -0.67
C ILE A 101 -10.98 5.43 0.75
N PRO A 102 -11.51 4.21 0.96
CA PRO A 102 -11.98 3.78 2.29
C PRO A 102 -10.86 3.82 3.32
N ALA A 103 -11.17 4.30 4.53
CA ALA A 103 -10.19 4.42 5.61
C ALA A 103 -9.50 3.09 5.96
N SER A 104 -10.25 1.99 5.95
CA SER A 104 -9.70 0.64 6.13
C SER A 104 -8.68 0.26 5.06
N THR A 105 -8.93 0.65 3.80
CA THR A 105 -7.98 0.44 2.70
C THR A 105 -6.71 1.25 2.93
N ILE A 106 -6.85 2.50 3.37
CA ILE A 106 -5.71 3.36 3.70
C ILE A 106 -4.89 2.75 4.83
N LEU A 107 -5.52 2.40 5.96
CA LEU A 107 -4.85 1.85 7.14
C LEU A 107 -4.13 0.54 6.82
N LYS A 108 -4.85 -0.41 6.19
CA LYS A 108 -4.28 -1.70 5.81
C LYS A 108 -3.08 -1.53 4.88
N THR A 109 -3.21 -0.70 3.85
CA THR A 109 -2.13 -0.47 2.88
C THR A 109 -0.93 0.20 3.54
N LEU A 110 -1.16 1.21 4.39
CA LEU A 110 -0.11 1.89 5.14
C LEU A 110 0.65 0.92 6.04
N THR A 111 -0.05 0.07 6.80
CA THR A 111 0.57 -0.97 7.63
C THR A 111 1.46 -1.88 6.80
N PHE A 112 0.97 -2.43 5.69
CA PHE A 112 1.79 -3.33 4.85
C PHE A 112 2.95 -2.62 4.15
N LYS A 113 2.90 -1.30 3.95
CA LYS A 113 4.05 -0.52 3.46
C LYS A 113 5.08 -0.20 4.55
N LEU A 114 4.66 -0.13 5.81
CA LEU A 114 5.54 0.11 6.97
C LEU A 114 6.29 -1.17 7.41
N ILE A 115 5.63 -2.32 7.45
CA ILE A 115 6.21 -3.59 7.92
C ILE A 115 7.57 -3.95 7.29
N PRO A 116 7.78 -3.84 5.96
CA PRO A 116 9.09 -4.17 5.39
C PRO A 116 10.19 -3.14 5.70
N LYS A 117 9.84 -1.97 6.25
CA LYS A 117 10.77 -0.84 6.48
C LYS A 117 11.19 -0.67 7.94
N ILE A 118 10.70 -1.51 8.85
CA ILE A 118 10.95 -1.45 10.29
C ILE A 118 11.66 -2.71 10.77
N ASP A 119 12.27 -2.63 11.96
CA ASP A 119 12.87 -3.77 12.65
C ASP A 119 11.83 -4.85 12.99
N ASP A 120 12.26 -6.12 12.95
CA ASP A 120 11.43 -7.29 13.25
C ASP A 120 10.80 -7.23 14.65
N ALA A 121 11.52 -6.66 15.63
CA ALA A 121 11.03 -6.49 17.00
C ALA A 121 9.76 -5.62 17.08
N LEU A 122 9.59 -4.66 16.16
CA LEU A 122 8.46 -3.73 16.16
C LEU A 122 7.26 -4.23 15.36
N LYS A 123 7.45 -5.22 14.48
CA LYS A 123 6.40 -5.68 13.55
C LYS A 123 5.14 -6.13 14.27
N THR A 124 5.30 -6.96 15.31
CA THR A 124 4.16 -7.48 16.08
C THR A 124 3.37 -6.35 16.74
N GLU A 125 4.06 -5.36 17.30
CA GLU A 125 3.39 -4.24 17.96
C GLU A 125 2.65 -3.34 16.97
N ILE A 126 3.26 -3.02 15.82
CA ILE A 126 2.61 -2.22 14.78
C ILE A 126 1.38 -2.93 14.21
N ILE A 127 1.44 -4.25 13.98
CA ILE A 127 0.29 -5.05 13.53
C ILE A 127 -0.83 -5.02 14.57
N LYS A 128 -0.50 -5.18 15.86
CA LYS A 128 -1.47 -5.11 16.97
C LYS A 128 -2.20 -3.77 16.96
N TRP A 129 -1.47 -2.65 16.87
CA TRP A 129 -2.08 -1.32 16.82
C TRP A 129 -2.87 -1.07 15.55
N SER A 130 -2.40 -1.59 14.40
CA SER A 130 -3.16 -1.53 13.15
C SER A 130 -4.51 -2.23 13.29
N ALA A 131 -4.56 -3.42 13.88
CA ALA A 131 -5.82 -4.13 14.12
C ALA A 131 -6.73 -3.38 15.11
N PHE A 132 -6.16 -2.81 16.16
CA PHE A 132 -6.89 -2.00 17.13
C PHE A 132 -7.55 -0.76 16.48
N TYR A 133 -6.80 0.00 15.69
CA TYR A 133 -7.35 1.19 15.01
C TYR A 133 -8.30 0.83 13.86
N GLU A 134 -8.11 -0.31 13.19
CA GLU A 134 -9.07 -0.81 12.20
C GLU A 134 -10.43 -1.06 12.85
N HIS A 135 -10.46 -1.75 14.00
CA HIS A 135 -11.70 -1.94 14.74
C HIS A 135 -12.36 -0.61 15.13
N ARG A 136 -11.56 0.39 15.55
CA ARG A 136 -12.08 1.72 15.87
C ARG A 136 -12.61 2.48 14.66
N ILE A 137 -12.01 2.33 13.48
CA ILE A 137 -12.52 2.90 12.22
C ILE A 137 -13.92 2.36 11.93
N GLN A 138 -14.15 1.06 12.12
CA GLN A 138 -15.47 0.44 11.89
C GLN A 138 -16.55 0.91 12.86
N MET A 139 -16.16 1.28 14.09
CA MET A 139 -17.09 1.73 15.14
C MET A 139 -17.26 3.26 15.20
N GLY A 140 -16.38 4.02 14.54
CA GLY A 140 -16.35 5.47 14.57
C GLY A 140 -16.89 6.12 13.30
N THR A 141 -17.21 7.41 13.38
CA THR A 141 -17.68 8.21 12.23
C THR A 141 -16.63 9.16 11.67
N LYS A 142 -15.61 9.50 12.47
CA LYS A 142 -14.55 10.45 12.08
C LYS A 142 -13.25 9.70 11.78
N TYR A 143 -13.17 9.10 10.60
CA TYR A 143 -12.07 8.21 10.20
C TYR A 143 -10.68 8.83 10.33
N ILE A 144 -10.54 10.11 10.01
CA ILE A 144 -9.25 10.82 10.10
C ILE A 144 -8.66 10.78 11.51
N PHE A 145 -9.47 10.79 12.57
CA PHE A 145 -8.97 10.74 13.95
C PHE A 145 -8.31 9.39 14.25
N HIS A 146 -8.85 8.30 13.70
CA HIS A 146 -8.29 6.98 13.91
C HIS A 146 -7.02 6.76 13.08
N LEU A 147 -7.00 7.26 11.84
CA LEU A 147 -5.80 7.21 10.99
C LEU A 147 -4.66 8.04 11.57
N GLU A 148 -4.92 9.26 12.02
CA GLU A 148 -3.92 10.10 12.69
C GLU A 148 -3.41 9.47 13.97
N ALA A 149 -4.30 8.92 14.80
CA ALA A 149 -3.91 8.26 16.04
C ALA A 149 -3.02 7.03 15.78
N PHE A 150 -3.28 6.27 14.73
CA PHE A 150 -2.39 5.19 14.30
C PHE A 150 -1.01 5.71 13.88
N VAL A 151 -0.95 6.77 13.07
CA VAL A 151 0.32 7.40 12.66
C VAL A 151 1.12 7.86 13.88
N ALA A 152 0.48 8.59 14.79
CA ALA A 152 1.13 9.07 16.02
C ALA A 152 1.65 7.91 16.88
N LYS A 153 0.88 6.81 16.97
CA LYS A 153 1.28 5.63 17.73
C LYS A 153 2.49 4.93 17.10
N VAL A 154 2.50 4.76 15.78
CA VAL A 154 3.65 4.21 15.04
C VAL A 154 4.90 5.08 15.25
N MET A 155 4.76 6.40 15.10
CA MET A 155 5.86 7.33 15.31
C MET A 155 6.47 7.20 16.71
N ARG A 156 5.62 7.13 17.75
CA ARG A 156 6.08 6.94 19.13
C ARG A 156 6.82 5.60 19.31
N ILE A 157 6.27 4.50 18.79
CA ILE A 157 6.88 3.17 18.92
C ILE A 157 8.27 3.14 18.28
N VAL A 158 8.36 3.62 17.04
CA VAL A 158 9.63 3.62 16.29
C VAL A 158 10.66 4.51 16.97
N GLU A 159 10.27 5.70 17.43
CA GLU A 159 11.19 6.63 18.10
C GLU A 159 11.66 6.09 19.47
N SER A 160 10.76 5.48 20.25
CA SER A 160 11.10 4.90 21.55
C SER A 160 12.10 3.76 21.41
N HIS A 161 11.92 2.91 20.40
CA HIS A 161 12.84 1.83 20.08
C HIS A 161 14.22 2.36 19.66
N LEU A 162 14.28 3.42 18.85
CA LEU A 162 15.55 4.04 18.44
C LEU A 162 16.30 4.69 19.59
N MET A 163 15.58 5.21 20.58
CA MET A 163 16.16 5.77 21.80
C MET A 163 16.54 4.71 22.85
N GLY A 164 16.26 3.43 22.60
CA GLY A 164 16.50 2.35 23.56
C GLY A 164 15.64 2.45 24.83
N MET A 165 14.46 3.08 24.74
CA MET A 165 13.53 3.17 25.85
C MET A 165 12.67 1.91 25.91
N ASP A 166 12.66 1.21 27.04
CA ASP A 166 11.79 0.06 27.27
C ASP A 166 10.32 0.47 27.34
N PHE A 167 9.44 -0.37 26.79
CA PHE A 167 7.99 -0.18 26.79
C PHE A 167 7.36 -0.73 28.07
N ASP A 168 7.77 -0.22 29.22
CA ASP A 168 7.06 -0.43 30.47
C ASP A 168 6.28 0.85 30.81
N ASP A 169 4.99 0.84 30.47
CA ASP A 169 3.83 1.44 31.18
C ASP A 169 2.56 1.48 30.30
#